data_AF-A0A917YQ53-F1
#
_entry.id   AF-A0A917YQ53-F1
#
_cell.length_a   1.000
_cell.length_b   1.000
_cell.length_c   1.000
_cell.angle_alpha   90.00
_cell.angle_beta   90.00
_cell.angle_gamma   90.00
#
_symmetry.space_group_name_H-M   'P 1'
#
loop_
_entity.id
_entity.type
_entity.pdbx_description
1 polymer ?
#
loop_
_entity_poly.entity_id
_entity_poly.type
_entity_poly.pdbx_seq_one_letter_code
_entity_poly.pdbx_strand_id
1 'polypeptide(L)'
;MVRGGKAARLVGGFFGRRAGRFFRRARKREEITPRGFLRDARERGGFTWSPHTRRPPDDGYMVALTGHTVQHPASLLDDLDASAAAIDDYLMRRRSLFENDRDIYLGGWIEDGKLWLEPSRNVRNRAAAVRLARETDQIAIYDVRAGTTIDTGGAGGFL
;
A
#
# COMPACT_ATOMS: atom_id res chain seq x y z
N MET A 1 52.29 -22.14 -2.36
CA MET A 1 51.60 -22.02 -1.04
C MET A 1 51.12 -20.57 -0.91
N VAL A 2 49.89 -20.34 -0.42
CA VAL A 2 49.11 -19.07 -0.36
C VAL A 2 48.41 -18.72 -1.70
N ARG A 3 47.18 -19.20 -2.00
CA ARG A 3 45.82 -18.66 -1.70
C ARG A 3 45.71 -17.16 -2.05
N GLY A 4 44.86 -16.65 -2.95
CA GLY A 4 43.51 -17.02 -3.38
C GLY A 4 42.59 -15.81 -3.14
N GLY A 5 41.85 -15.32 -4.15
CA GLY A 5 40.88 -14.23 -3.95
C GLY A 5 40.27 -13.68 -5.24
N LYS A 6 39.14 -14.26 -5.65
CA LYS A 6 38.27 -13.81 -6.76
C LYS A 6 37.39 -12.64 -6.29
N ALA A 7 37.24 -11.60 -7.11
CA ALA A 7 36.22 -10.57 -6.92
C ALA A 7 34.85 -11.07 -7.42
N ALA A 8 33.84 -10.98 -6.57
CA ALA A 8 32.47 -11.43 -6.81
C ALA A 8 31.62 -10.30 -7.42
N ARG A 9 30.76 -10.68 -8.38
CA ARG A 9 29.63 -9.89 -8.87
C ARG A 9 28.55 -9.83 -7.78
N LEU A 10 28.01 -8.65 -7.51
CA LEU A 10 26.79 -8.46 -6.71
C LEU A 10 25.60 -8.26 -7.66
N VAL A 11 24.75 -9.28 -7.74
CA VAL A 11 23.36 -9.19 -8.21
C VAL A 11 22.52 -9.43 -6.96
N GLY A 12 21.90 -8.37 -6.43
CA GLY A 12 21.06 -8.44 -5.24
C GLY A 12 19.65 -8.87 -5.61
N GLY A 13 19.40 -10.19 -5.61
CA GLY A 13 18.06 -10.74 -5.48
C GLY A 13 17.78 -11.07 -4.02
N PHE A 14 16.59 -10.71 -3.51
CA PHE A 14 16.08 -11.24 -2.25
C PHE A 14 14.61 -11.64 -2.41
N PHE A 15 14.40 -12.93 -2.70
CA PHE A 15 13.14 -13.66 -2.51
C PHE A 15 13.41 -14.75 -1.47
N GLY A 16 12.52 -14.92 -0.47
CA GLY A 16 12.36 -16.24 0.15
C GLY A 16 11.99 -16.33 1.63
N ARG A 17 10.66 -16.36 1.87
CA ARG A 17 9.92 -17.32 2.73
C ARG A 17 10.15 -17.37 4.25
N ARG A 18 9.02 -17.20 4.98
CA ARG A 18 8.47 -18.24 5.87
C ARG A 18 6.94 -18.22 5.85
N ALA A 19 6.36 -19.39 5.56
CA ALA A 19 4.95 -19.72 5.80
C ALA A 19 4.84 -20.53 7.09
N GLY A 20 3.77 -20.35 7.88
CA GLY A 20 3.46 -21.27 8.97
C GLY A 20 2.41 -20.83 9.99
N ARG A 21 1.20 -21.37 9.82
CA ARG A 21 0.14 -21.74 10.81
C ARG A 21 -0.99 -20.76 11.18
N PHE A 22 -2.18 -21.34 11.02
CA PHE A 22 -3.55 -20.92 11.35
C PHE A 22 -3.78 -20.56 12.83
N PHE A 23 -4.61 -19.54 13.08
CA PHE A 23 -5.80 -19.64 13.95
C PHE A 23 -6.75 -18.45 13.68
N ARG A 24 -8.03 -18.76 13.40
CA ARG A 24 -9.14 -17.79 13.40
C ARG A 24 -9.29 -17.20 14.81
N ARG A 25 -9.23 -15.88 14.90
CA ARG A 25 -10.08 -15.12 15.82
C ARG A 25 -10.56 -13.92 15.02
N ALA A 26 -11.86 -13.82 14.77
CA ALA A 26 -12.46 -12.57 14.32
C ALA A 26 -12.24 -11.55 15.45
N ARG A 27 -11.05 -10.95 15.50
CA ARG A 27 -10.79 -9.80 16.36
C ARG A 27 -11.74 -8.72 15.84
N LYS A 28 -12.50 -8.10 16.74
CA LYS A 28 -13.19 -6.84 16.45
C LYS A 28 -12.18 -5.99 15.68
N ARG A 29 -12.38 -5.81 14.37
CA ARG A 29 -11.51 -4.97 13.55
C ARG A 29 -11.59 -3.60 14.22
N GLU A 30 -10.53 -3.22 14.92
CA GLU A 30 -10.40 -1.90 15.53
C GLU A 30 -10.78 -0.88 14.45
N GLU A 31 -11.60 0.11 14.82
CA GLU A 31 -11.92 1.20 13.92
C GLU A 31 -10.59 1.84 13.50
N ILE A 32 -10.25 1.71 12.22
CA ILE A 32 -9.02 2.31 11.72
C ILE A 32 -9.28 3.81 11.62
N THR A 33 -8.69 4.55 12.55
CA THR A 33 -8.68 6.01 12.58
C THR A 33 -7.43 6.52 11.84
N PRO A 34 -7.37 7.81 11.45
CA PRO A 34 -6.14 8.41 10.96
C PRO A 34 -4.91 8.11 11.84
N ARG A 35 -5.08 8.10 13.17
CA ARG A 35 -4.04 7.73 14.14
C ARG A 35 -3.62 6.25 14.06
N GLY A 36 -4.50 5.36 13.60
CA GLY A 36 -4.23 3.93 13.42
C GLY A 36 -3.51 3.57 12.12
N PHE A 37 -3.55 4.42 11.09
CA PHE A 37 -2.96 4.13 9.78
C PHE A 37 -1.45 3.95 9.83
N LEU A 38 -0.73 4.79 10.57
CA LEU A 38 0.72 4.66 10.71
C LEU A 38 1.13 3.34 11.38
N ARG A 39 0.36 2.88 12.36
CA ARG A 39 0.60 1.59 13.00
C ARG A 39 0.46 0.45 11.99
N ASP A 40 -0.61 0.44 11.21
CA ASP A 40 -0.80 -0.58 10.17
C ASP A 40 0.28 -0.49 9.08
N ALA A 41 0.68 0.71 8.65
CA ALA A 41 1.78 0.89 7.71
C ALA A 41 3.10 0.28 8.22
N ARG A 42 3.42 0.49 9.50
CA ARG A 42 4.64 -0.05 10.14
C ARG A 42 4.57 -1.55 10.36
N GLU A 43 3.45 -2.07 10.86
CA GLU A 43 3.32 -3.47 11.27
C GLU A 43 2.99 -4.41 10.10
N ARG A 44 2.34 -3.90 9.06
CA ARG A 44 1.78 -4.69 7.95
C ARG A 44 2.31 -4.29 6.58
N GLY A 45 3.19 -3.31 6.52
CA GLY A 45 3.75 -2.78 5.27
C GLY A 45 2.80 -1.85 4.50
N GLY A 46 1.64 -1.51 5.07
CA GLY A 46 0.69 -0.59 4.46
C GLY A 46 -0.70 -0.65 5.09
N PHE A 47 -1.60 0.19 4.61
CA PHE A 47 -3.01 0.18 4.97
C PHE A 47 -3.90 0.44 3.75
N THR A 48 -5.17 0.03 3.88
CA THR A 48 -6.25 0.34 2.93
C THR A 48 -7.48 0.69 3.74
N TRP A 49 -8.16 1.79 3.41
CA TRP A 49 -9.31 2.27 4.17
C TRP A 49 -10.36 2.94 3.30
N SER A 50 -11.63 2.63 3.54
CA SER A 50 -12.74 3.31 2.87
C SER A 50 -13.27 4.46 3.73
N PRO A 51 -13.40 5.68 3.20
CA PRO A 51 -14.10 6.77 3.87
C PRO A 51 -15.60 6.51 4.07
N HIS A 52 -16.16 5.56 3.33
CA HIS A 52 -17.58 5.21 3.38
C HIS A 52 -17.90 4.20 4.45
N THR A 53 -17.15 3.10 4.50
CA THR A 53 -17.42 1.98 5.40
C THR A 53 -16.53 1.99 6.64
N ARG A 54 -15.52 2.88 6.67
CA ARG A 54 -14.45 2.93 7.68
C ARG A 54 -13.68 1.62 7.83
N ARG A 55 -13.64 0.81 6.77
CA ARG A 55 -13.04 -0.52 6.75
C ARG A 55 -12.25 -0.75 5.46
N PRO A 56 -11.20 -1.59 5.49
CA PRO A 56 -10.65 -2.15 4.27
C PRO A 56 -11.69 -3.04 3.58
N PRO A 57 -11.53 -3.32 2.27
CA PRO A 57 -12.29 -4.36 1.62
C PRO A 57 -11.93 -5.74 2.21
N ASP A 58 -12.83 -6.73 2.09
CA ASP A 58 -12.56 -8.09 2.56
C ASP A 58 -11.79 -8.94 1.54
N ASP A 59 -11.83 -8.58 0.26
CA ASP A 59 -11.03 -9.18 -0.81
C ASP A 59 -10.86 -8.21 -2.01
N GLY A 60 -10.31 -8.73 -3.11
CA GLY A 60 -9.99 -7.97 -4.31
C GLY A 60 -8.54 -7.52 -4.35
N TYR A 61 -8.24 -6.70 -5.35
CA TYR A 61 -6.90 -6.22 -5.65
C TYR A 61 -6.93 -4.70 -5.69
N MET A 62 -6.08 -4.06 -4.89
CA MET A 62 -5.96 -2.60 -4.87
C MET A 62 -5.01 -2.16 -5.97
N VAL A 63 -5.49 -1.27 -6.84
CA VAL A 63 -4.72 -0.68 -7.93
C VAL A 63 -4.75 0.83 -7.76
N ALA A 64 -3.58 1.47 -7.63
CA ALA A 64 -3.50 2.91 -7.49
C ALA A 64 -4.14 3.64 -8.68
N LEU A 65 -4.71 4.82 -8.44
CA LEU A 65 -5.06 5.75 -9.52
C LEU A 65 -3.83 6.60 -9.86
N THR A 66 -3.43 6.59 -11.13
CA THR A 66 -2.34 7.38 -11.70
C THR A 66 -2.45 8.87 -11.33
N GLY A 67 -1.33 9.51 -11.05
CA GLY A 67 -1.25 10.96 -10.83
C GLY A 67 -1.76 11.45 -9.47
N HIS A 68 -2.14 10.57 -8.55
CA HIS A 68 -2.71 10.97 -7.25
C HIS A 68 -1.85 10.63 -6.03
N THR A 69 -0.79 9.86 -6.20
CA THR A 69 0.13 9.50 -5.11
C THR A 69 0.88 10.71 -4.59
N VAL A 70 0.91 10.89 -3.27
CA VAL A 70 1.63 11.97 -2.58
C VAL A 70 2.59 11.37 -1.56
N GLN A 71 3.80 11.91 -1.55
CA GLN A 71 4.82 11.59 -0.55
C GLN A 71 4.84 12.66 0.54
N HIS A 72 4.89 12.21 1.78
CA HIS A 72 4.97 13.01 2.99
C HIS A 72 6.31 12.76 3.71
N PRO A 73 6.92 13.79 4.33
CA PRO A 73 8.23 13.68 4.97
C PRO A 73 8.24 12.74 6.18
N ALA A 74 9.42 12.22 6.51
CA ALA A 74 9.65 11.32 7.63
C ALA A 74 9.21 11.88 8.98
N SER A 75 9.28 13.20 9.15
CA SER A 75 8.85 13.88 10.38
C SER A 75 7.39 13.60 10.75
N LEU A 76 6.54 13.30 9.76
CA LEU A 76 5.14 12.94 10.04
C LEU A 76 5.02 11.59 10.71
N LEU A 77 5.96 10.65 10.49
CA LEU A 77 5.85 9.30 11.05
C LEU A 77 5.89 9.31 12.59
N ASP A 78 6.59 10.27 13.19
CA ASP A 78 6.79 10.36 14.64
C ASP A 78 5.80 11.33 15.32
N ASP A 79 5.00 12.05 14.54
CA ASP A 79 3.95 12.95 15.02
C ASP A 79 2.58 12.46 14.54
N LEU A 80 1.86 11.77 15.44
CA LEU A 80 0.56 11.18 15.13
C LEU A 80 -0.51 12.22 14.80
N ASP A 81 -0.44 13.42 15.38
CA ASP A 81 -1.43 14.47 15.14
C ASP A 81 -1.17 15.18 13.81
N ALA A 82 0.10 15.48 13.50
CA ALA A 82 0.47 15.99 12.19
C ALA A 82 0.18 14.97 11.08
N SER A 83 0.41 13.67 11.32
CA SER A 83 0.04 12.60 10.40
C SER A 83 -1.46 12.52 10.17
N ALA A 84 -2.25 12.55 11.24
CA ALA A 84 -3.71 12.57 11.13
C ALA A 84 -4.18 13.78 10.31
N ALA A 85 -3.64 14.96 10.57
CA ALA A 85 -3.95 16.18 9.82
C ALA A 85 -3.56 16.06 8.33
N ALA A 86 -2.39 15.48 8.02
CA ALA A 86 -1.96 15.25 6.63
C ALA A 86 -2.89 14.28 5.88
N ILE A 87 -3.35 13.22 6.55
CA ILE A 87 -4.30 12.26 5.98
C ILE A 87 -5.68 12.91 5.76
N ASP A 88 -6.18 13.66 6.74
CA ASP A 88 -7.47 14.36 6.61
C ASP A 88 -7.43 15.39 5.48
N ASP A 89 -6.33 16.16 5.40
CA ASP A 89 -6.08 17.10 4.32
C ASP A 89 -6.01 16.40 2.95
N TYR A 90 -5.32 15.26 2.87
CA TYR A 90 -5.27 14.45 1.66
C TYR A 90 -6.66 14.04 1.18
N LEU A 91 -7.49 13.53 2.09
CA LEU A 91 -8.88 13.14 1.83
C LEU A 91 -9.73 14.33 1.40
N MET A 92 -9.59 15.49 2.05
CA MET A 92 -10.37 16.69 1.73
C MET A 92 -10.03 17.26 0.35
N ARG A 93 -8.74 17.35 0.00
CA ARG A 93 -8.32 17.84 -1.33
C ARG A 93 -8.78 16.93 -2.47
N ARG A 94 -9.03 15.65 -2.19
CA ARG A 94 -9.40 14.60 -3.17
C ARG A 94 -10.82 14.08 -2.95
N ARG A 95 -11.63 14.83 -2.20
CA ARG A 95 -12.95 14.41 -1.72
C ARG A 95 -13.85 13.86 -2.83
N SER A 96 -13.86 14.48 -4.01
CA SER A 96 -14.67 14.04 -5.16
C SER A 96 -14.33 12.63 -5.65
N LEU A 97 -13.05 12.21 -5.61
CA LEU A 97 -12.65 10.86 -6.00
C LEU A 97 -13.27 9.82 -5.10
N PHE A 98 -13.26 10.09 -3.79
CA PHE A 98 -13.81 9.18 -2.80
C PHE A 98 -15.33 9.23 -2.78
N GLU A 99 -15.97 10.40 -2.89
CA GLU A 99 -17.43 10.53 -2.82
C GLU A 99 -18.15 9.89 -4.01
N ASN A 100 -17.58 10.00 -5.20
CA ASN A 100 -18.23 9.57 -6.44
C ASN A 100 -18.13 8.06 -6.68
N ASP A 101 -17.19 7.37 -6.02
CA ASP A 101 -16.92 5.97 -6.29
C ASP A 101 -16.65 5.18 -5.00
N ARG A 102 -17.53 4.22 -4.69
CA ARG A 102 -17.47 3.37 -3.49
C ARG A 102 -16.36 2.33 -3.57
N ASP A 103 -15.80 2.08 -4.75
CA ASP A 103 -14.68 1.17 -4.96
C ASP A 103 -13.32 1.86 -4.86
N ILE A 104 -13.27 3.16 -4.54
CA ILE A 104 -12.03 3.89 -4.25
C ILE A 104 -11.77 3.94 -2.74
N TYR A 105 -10.53 3.58 -2.37
CA TYR A 105 -10.06 3.48 -1.00
C TYR A 105 -8.80 4.34 -0.84
N LEU A 106 -8.56 4.85 0.36
CA LEU A 106 -7.28 5.43 0.71
C LEU A 106 -6.28 4.29 0.97
N GLY A 107 -5.22 4.26 0.17
CA GLY A 107 -4.04 3.44 0.39
C GLY A 107 -2.91 4.26 1.03
N GLY A 108 -2.03 3.59 1.77
CA GLY A 108 -0.77 4.19 2.15
C GLY A 108 0.25 3.18 2.68
N TRP A 109 1.52 3.52 2.54
CA TRP A 109 2.66 2.71 2.99
C TRP A 109 3.82 3.60 3.44
N ILE A 110 4.81 2.99 4.08
CA ILE A 110 6.06 3.65 4.44
C ILE A 110 7.18 3.05 3.62
N GLU A 111 7.91 3.90 2.91
CA GLU A 111 9.07 3.51 2.11
C GLU A 111 10.10 4.64 2.18
N ASP A 112 11.37 4.28 2.34
CA ASP A 112 12.48 5.22 2.53
C ASP A 112 12.23 6.27 3.63
N GLY A 113 11.58 5.83 4.71
CA GLY A 113 11.22 6.69 5.84
C GLY A 113 10.14 7.73 5.51
N LYS A 114 9.47 7.65 4.37
CA LYS A 114 8.41 8.58 3.97
C LYS A 114 7.05 7.89 4.00
N LEU A 115 6.02 8.65 4.33
CA LEU A 115 4.63 8.19 4.19
C LEU A 115 4.16 8.45 2.76
N TRP A 116 3.64 7.44 2.10
CA TRP A 116 3.03 7.54 0.78
C TRP A 116 1.52 7.36 0.92
N LEU A 117 0.74 8.24 0.29
CA LEU A 117 -0.72 8.22 0.29
C LEU A 117 -1.25 8.26 -1.14
N GLU A 118 -2.26 7.45 -1.43
CA GLU A 118 -2.89 7.39 -2.75
C GLU A 118 -4.36 6.95 -2.66
N PRO A 119 -5.22 7.30 -3.64
CA PRO A 119 -6.44 6.56 -3.86
C PRO A 119 -6.13 5.29 -4.66
N SER A 120 -6.70 4.17 -4.24
CA SER A 120 -6.59 2.90 -4.94
C SER A 120 -7.99 2.33 -5.18
N ARG A 121 -8.23 1.86 -6.41
CA ARG A 121 -9.46 1.15 -6.79
C ARG A 121 -9.38 -0.31 -6.35
N ASN A 122 -10.45 -0.83 -5.75
CA ASN A 122 -10.62 -2.26 -5.54
C ASN A 122 -11.13 -2.91 -6.83
N VAL A 123 -10.35 -3.82 -7.40
CA VAL A 123 -10.72 -4.61 -8.57
C VAL A 123 -10.87 -6.07 -8.14
N ARG A 124 -12.04 -6.67 -8.33
CA ARG A 124 -12.31 -8.04 -7.84
C ARG A 124 -11.52 -9.13 -8.55
N ASN A 125 -11.27 -8.96 -9.85
CA ASN A 125 -10.62 -9.97 -10.68
C ASN A 125 -9.11 -9.67 -10.83
N ARG A 126 -8.26 -10.65 -10.51
CA ARG A 126 -6.79 -10.51 -10.58
C ARG A 126 -6.29 -10.11 -11.97
N ALA A 127 -6.78 -10.78 -13.01
CA ALA A 127 -6.33 -10.53 -14.38
C ALA A 127 -6.74 -9.11 -14.84
N ALA A 128 -7.94 -8.66 -14.46
CA ALA A 128 -8.38 -7.29 -14.70
C ALA A 128 -7.53 -6.27 -13.91
N ALA A 129 -7.19 -6.56 -12.65
CA ALA A 129 -6.35 -5.70 -11.83
C ALA A 129 -4.93 -5.56 -12.39
N VAL A 130 -4.30 -6.67 -12.77
CA VAL A 130 -2.97 -6.68 -13.38
C VAL A 130 -2.98 -5.97 -14.74
N ARG A 131 -4.04 -6.16 -15.55
CA ARG A 131 -4.18 -5.45 -16.82
C ARG A 131 -4.30 -3.94 -16.58
N LEU A 132 -5.19 -3.51 -15.69
CA LEU A 132 -5.37 -2.10 -15.34
C LEU A 132 -4.05 -1.49 -14.87
N ALA A 133 -3.36 -2.16 -13.94
CA ALA A 133 -2.09 -1.71 -13.41
C ALA A 133 -1.01 -1.54 -14.49
N ARG A 134 -0.97 -2.41 -15.50
CA ARG A 134 -0.05 -2.27 -16.64
C ARG A 134 -0.44 -1.14 -17.57
N GLU A 135 -1.74 -0.97 -17.84
CA GLU A 135 -2.27 0.15 -18.63
C GLU A 135 -1.97 1.50 -17.96
N THR A 136 -1.90 1.52 -16.63
CA THR A 136 -1.61 2.70 -15.82
C THR A 136 -0.18 2.75 -15.26
N ASP A 137 0.69 1.89 -15.79
CA ASP A 137 2.12 1.80 -15.48
C ASP A 137 2.46 1.68 -13.97
N GLN A 138 1.61 1.05 -13.18
CA GLN A 138 1.88 0.81 -11.76
C GLN A 138 3.00 -0.21 -11.55
N ILE A 139 3.82 -0.01 -10.53
CA ILE A 139 4.89 -0.95 -10.15
C ILE A 139 4.30 -2.24 -9.57
N ALA A 140 3.19 -2.12 -8.83
CA ALA A 140 2.52 -3.26 -8.25
C ALA A 140 1.04 -3.02 -7.93
N ILE A 141 0.34 -4.10 -7.58
CA ILE A 141 -1.01 -4.12 -6.98
C ILE A 141 -0.98 -4.84 -5.64
N TYR A 142 -1.94 -4.56 -4.76
CA TYR A 142 -2.04 -5.25 -3.47
C TYR A 142 -3.19 -6.27 -3.45
N ASP A 143 -2.89 -7.53 -3.15
CA ASP A 143 -3.90 -8.58 -2.93
C ASP A 143 -4.39 -8.52 -1.48
N VAL A 144 -5.64 -8.08 -1.31
CA VAL A 144 -6.27 -7.85 -0.01
C VAL A 144 -6.41 -9.14 0.81
N ARG A 145 -6.69 -10.25 0.13
CA ARG A 145 -6.94 -11.54 0.79
C ARG A 145 -5.63 -12.21 1.20
N ALA A 146 -4.62 -12.15 0.33
CA ALA A 146 -3.30 -12.71 0.60
C ALA A 146 -2.48 -11.82 1.55
N GLY A 147 -2.76 -10.51 1.58
CA GLY A 147 -1.97 -9.53 2.32
C GLY A 147 -0.60 -9.33 1.71
N THR A 148 -0.50 -9.37 0.37
CA THR A 148 0.78 -9.33 -0.34
C THR A 148 0.72 -8.50 -1.60
N THR A 149 1.83 -7.88 -1.94
CA THR A 149 2.03 -7.13 -3.18
C THR A 149 2.33 -8.06 -4.36
N ILE A 150 1.77 -7.73 -5.53
CA ILE A 150 2.01 -8.41 -6.81
C ILE A 150 2.67 -7.41 -7.76
N ASP A 151 3.91 -7.67 -8.14
CA ASP A 151 4.65 -6.91 -9.14
C ASP A 151 3.95 -6.98 -10.50
N THR A 152 3.80 -5.82 -11.15
CA THR A 152 3.17 -5.68 -12.46
C THR A 152 4.15 -5.33 -13.59
N GLY A 153 5.38 -4.96 -13.24
CA GLY A 153 6.47 -4.59 -14.13
C GLY A 153 6.42 -3.14 -14.66
N GLY A 154 5.57 -2.29 -14.09
CA GLY A 154 5.46 -0.86 -14.47
C GLY A 154 6.46 0.03 -13.72
N ALA A 155 6.54 1.31 -14.11
CA ALA A 155 7.51 2.27 -13.58
C ALA A 155 6.95 3.27 -12.55
N GLY A 156 5.66 3.20 -12.23
CA GLY A 156 5.02 3.90 -11.10
C GLY A 156 3.86 4.82 -11.48
N GLY A 157 3.50 4.92 -12.76
CA GLY A 157 2.34 5.70 -13.20
C GLY A 157 2.43 7.18 -12.80
N PHE A 158 3.62 7.74 -12.85
CA PHE A 158 3.90 9.16 -12.59
C PHE A 158 3.61 10.00 -13.85
N LEU A 159 2.36 10.08 -14.28
CA LEU A 159 1.92 10.96 -15.36
C LEU A 159 0.67 11.74 -14.95
#